data_AF-A0A139I0T5-F1
#
_entry.id   AF-A0A139I0T5-F1
#
_cell.length_a   1.000
_cell.length_b   1.000
_cell.length_c   1.000
_cell.angle_alpha   90.00
_cell.angle_beta   90.00
_cell.angle_gamma   90.00
#
_symmetry.space_group_name_H-M   'P 1'
#
loop_
_entity.id
_entity.type
_entity.pdbx_description
1 polymer ?
#
loop_
_entity_poly.entity_id
_entity_poly.type
_entity_poly.pdbx_seq_one_letter_code
_entity_poly.pdbx_strand_id
1 'polypeptide(L)'
;MAGDTAEETLDRLWIVKTYEEASNAYSIFTSRPFTLYNFVDGTFQTSLRAPIDSFNPQMGRLFARVPNSSTSEVNEAVKAAHKAFKSWSKTSKTHRSSILKRIADLIAEKRDTLAAWESLDQGKTFARAQIEIDRAESNFRYFASYVLHDENAARFTDPGNVLTYEHRSPLGVFALISPWNMPLYLLTWKIAPCLAFGCTAVAKPSELTSVTAFLLADICRQAGLPAGVLNIIFGAGLPTGSAMVKHDLVKGISFTGGTATGRQIRRDIVHDIHKHLSLELGGKNPTLVFADADMEAAIKTAAAAAFENQGEICLCGSRIYVEKSAYEAFVCLYVAYVAEHYQLGGKVGAVVSLQHYGKHHINNHTADMASQNSAPVFLPSGSAQGLANYPHARIVPARTQTIYVSGTSSRRGDGTWEGVKENADGTFQLDVNEQTAAVLRNIDTIINAATNGYGSIADVVDATVFLVNMKDDYSGMNAEWNKVWPDRANAPARTTVEVRALPNPRLLVEIKCTAVVKV
;
A
#
# COMPACT_ATOMS: atom_id res chain seq x y z
N MET A 1 29.65 17.66 1.11
CA MET A 1 29.02 18.67 0.22
C MET A 1 27.80 19.19 0.93
N ALA A 2 27.71 20.50 1.19
CA ALA A 2 26.51 21.09 1.78
C ALA A 2 25.31 20.82 0.86
N GLY A 3 24.19 20.33 1.41
CA GLY A 3 22.97 20.12 0.64
C GLY A 3 22.38 21.43 0.17
N ASP A 4 21.57 21.39 -0.90
CA ASP A 4 20.82 22.55 -1.40
C ASP A 4 19.86 23.04 -0.32
N THR A 5 19.76 24.34 -0.11
CA THR A 5 18.77 24.98 0.78
C THR A 5 17.33 24.67 0.32
N ALA A 6 16.35 24.99 1.17
CA ALA A 6 14.95 24.78 0.83
C ALA A 6 14.52 25.64 -0.37
N GLU A 7 14.98 26.89 -0.43
CA GLU A 7 14.73 27.84 -1.51
C GLU A 7 15.36 27.36 -2.82
N GLU A 8 16.63 26.95 -2.81
CA GLU A 8 17.29 26.38 -4.00
C GLU A 8 16.58 25.11 -4.49
N THR A 9 16.07 24.29 -3.58
CA THR A 9 15.28 23.11 -3.95
C THR A 9 13.95 23.50 -4.57
N LEU A 10 13.22 24.45 -3.98
CA LEU A 10 11.96 24.94 -4.54
C LEU A 10 12.14 25.56 -5.93
N ASP A 11 13.15 26.41 -6.10
CA ASP A 11 13.46 27.05 -7.38
C ASP A 11 13.72 26.00 -8.47
N ARG A 12 14.47 24.94 -8.15
CA ARG A 12 14.71 23.81 -9.05
C ARG A 12 13.46 23.00 -9.37
N LEU A 13 12.51 22.87 -8.45
CA LEU A 13 11.27 22.14 -8.72
C LEU A 13 10.26 22.99 -9.51
N TRP A 14 10.25 24.31 -9.31
CA TRP A 14 9.33 25.24 -9.98
C TRP A 14 9.80 25.71 -11.37
N ILE A 15 11.09 25.57 -11.70
CA ILE A 15 11.61 25.88 -13.04
C ILE A 15 11.05 24.94 -14.11
N VAL A 16 10.69 23.72 -13.72
CA VAL A 16 10.09 22.71 -14.60
C VAL A 16 8.65 23.09 -14.91
N LYS A 17 8.33 23.34 -16.18
CA LYS A 17 6.99 23.73 -16.65
C LYS A 17 6.27 22.61 -17.41
N THR A 18 7.00 21.65 -17.97
CA THR A 18 6.42 20.54 -18.72
C THR A 18 6.83 19.18 -18.15
N TYR A 19 6.07 18.14 -18.51
CA TYR A 19 6.44 16.76 -18.17
C TYR A 19 7.78 16.36 -18.79
N GLU A 20 8.05 16.79 -20.03
CA GLU A 20 9.31 16.50 -20.71
C GLU A 20 10.48 17.22 -20.03
N GLU A 21 10.31 18.47 -19.63
CA GLU A 21 11.29 19.18 -18.81
C GLU A 21 11.50 18.49 -17.46
N ALA A 22 10.45 17.97 -16.83
CA ALA A 22 10.56 17.25 -15.56
C ALA A 22 11.36 15.96 -15.74
N SER A 23 11.06 15.21 -16.79
CA SER A 23 11.72 13.96 -17.16
C SER A 23 13.17 14.19 -17.61
N ASN A 24 13.47 15.30 -18.28
CA ASN A 24 14.81 15.67 -18.71
C ASN A 24 15.64 16.20 -17.55
N ALA A 25 15.08 17.11 -16.74
CA ALA A 25 15.72 17.60 -15.52
C ALA A 25 15.97 16.45 -14.53
N TYR A 26 15.11 15.43 -14.53
CA TYR A 26 15.32 14.20 -13.77
C TYR A 26 16.62 13.48 -14.13
N SER A 27 17.00 13.40 -15.42
CA SER A 27 18.29 12.80 -15.81
C SER A 27 19.47 13.51 -15.14
N ILE A 28 19.38 14.83 -14.96
CA ILE A 28 20.34 15.66 -14.23
C ILE A 28 20.23 15.38 -12.72
N PHE A 29 19.02 15.23 -12.17
CA PHE A 29 18.78 14.96 -10.75
C PHE A 29 19.20 13.56 -10.29
N THR A 30 19.30 12.57 -11.17
CA THR A 30 19.86 11.25 -10.80
C THR A 30 21.33 11.32 -10.38
N SER A 31 22.06 12.37 -10.81
CA SER A 31 23.44 12.61 -10.36
C SER A 31 23.51 13.34 -9.01
N ARG A 32 22.44 14.04 -8.62
CA ARG A 32 22.32 14.81 -7.36
C ARG A 32 20.85 14.86 -6.89
N PRO A 33 20.41 13.91 -6.04
CA PRO A 33 19.04 13.88 -5.54
C PRO A 33 18.76 15.14 -4.71
N PHE A 34 17.60 15.75 -4.91
CA PHE A 34 17.19 16.92 -4.12
C PHE A 34 16.70 16.50 -2.73
N THR A 35 16.75 17.43 -1.78
CA THR A 35 16.37 17.17 -0.38
C THR A 35 15.12 17.97 -0.05
N LEU A 36 14.08 17.29 0.43
CA LEU A 36 12.87 17.93 0.91
C LEU A 36 13.07 18.46 2.33
N TYR A 37 12.23 19.40 2.74
CA TYR A 37 12.27 20.04 4.05
C TYR A 37 10.90 19.97 4.70
N ASN A 38 10.86 19.78 6.03
CA ASN A 38 9.64 19.95 6.80
C ASN A 38 9.17 21.40 6.70
N PHE A 39 7.86 21.63 6.66
CA PHE A 39 7.28 22.96 6.74
C PHE A 39 6.61 23.15 8.10
N VAL A 40 7.24 23.92 8.98
CA VAL A 40 6.80 24.13 10.37
C VAL A 40 6.82 25.61 10.70
N ASP A 41 5.71 26.10 11.26
CA ASP A 41 5.53 27.50 11.66
C ASP A 41 5.87 28.51 10.54
N GLY A 42 5.50 28.18 9.29
CA GLY A 42 5.74 29.04 8.13
C GLY A 42 7.15 28.98 7.53
N THR A 43 8.02 28.09 8.03
CA THR A 43 9.44 27.98 7.62
C THR A 43 9.80 26.56 7.19
N PHE A 44 10.79 26.44 6.32
CA PHE A 44 11.34 25.15 5.89
C PHE A 44 12.50 24.73 6.80
N GLN A 45 12.46 23.49 7.30
CA GLN A 45 13.37 22.97 8.31
C GLN A 45 13.88 21.57 7.93
N THR A 46 15.16 21.30 8.19
CA THR A 46 15.73 19.96 8.05
C THR A 46 15.21 19.03 9.14
N SER A 47 15.45 17.72 8.99
CA SER A 47 15.28 16.78 10.10
C SER A 47 16.62 16.39 10.72
N LEU A 48 16.62 16.11 12.03
CA LEU A 48 17.75 15.62 12.80
C LEU A 48 18.11 14.16 12.48
N ARG A 49 17.19 13.40 11.87
CA ARG A 49 17.39 11.98 11.56
C ARG A 49 17.84 11.81 10.11
N ALA A 50 18.50 10.69 9.84
CA ALA A 50 18.86 10.31 8.48
C ALA A 50 17.60 10.32 7.58
N PRO A 51 17.67 10.96 6.40
CA PRO A 51 16.53 11.05 5.50
C PRO A 51 16.13 9.66 4.96
N ILE A 52 14.90 9.57 4.48
CA ILE A 52 14.40 8.43 3.73
C ILE A 52 14.68 8.68 2.26
N ASP A 53 15.31 7.72 1.60
CA ASP A 53 15.52 7.73 0.16
C ASP A 53 14.18 7.45 -0.56
N SER A 54 13.78 8.37 -1.44
CA SER A 54 12.62 8.21 -2.33
C SER A 54 13.09 7.89 -3.75
N PHE A 55 12.51 6.83 -4.32
CA PHE A 55 12.90 6.27 -5.59
C PHE A 55 11.81 6.54 -6.63
N ASN A 56 12.23 6.89 -7.84
CA ASN A 56 11.30 6.98 -8.97
C ASN A 56 10.83 5.56 -9.32
N PRO A 57 9.52 5.27 -9.32
CA PRO A 57 9.04 3.90 -9.50
C PRO A 57 9.20 3.36 -10.92
N GLN A 58 9.29 4.24 -11.91
CA GLN A 58 9.42 3.88 -13.33
C GLN A 58 10.83 3.39 -13.68
N MET A 59 11.86 3.91 -13.00
CA MET A 59 13.27 3.62 -13.27
C MET A 59 14.01 2.92 -12.12
N GLY A 60 13.45 2.93 -10.91
CA GLY A 60 14.08 2.37 -9.71
C GLY A 60 15.30 3.15 -9.21
N ARG A 61 15.45 4.42 -9.59
CA ARG A 61 16.59 5.27 -9.20
C ARG A 61 16.19 6.28 -8.12
N LEU A 62 17.11 6.50 -7.17
CA LEU A 62 16.98 7.52 -6.14
C LEU A 62 16.85 8.91 -6.79
N PHE A 63 15.88 9.69 -6.38
CA PHE A 63 15.67 11.03 -6.93
C PHE A 63 15.41 12.12 -5.89
N ALA A 64 14.88 11.76 -4.72
CA ALA A 64 14.66 12.69 -3.63
C ALA A 64 15.06 12.09 -2.27
N ARG A 65 15.47 12.95 -1.34
CA ARG A 65 15.67 12.61 0.07
C ARG A 65 14.61 13.29 0.91
N VAL A 66 13.84 12.50 1.63
CA VAL A 66 12.68 12.92 2.41
C VAL A 66 13.06 13.01 3.89
N PRO A 67 12.72 14.09 4.62
CA PRO A 67 12.96 14.15 6.07
C PRO A 67 12.34 12.96 6.80
N ASN A 68 12.99 12.50 7.87
CA ASN A 68 12.51 11.38 8.69
C ASN A 68 12.21 11.83 10.12
N SER A 69 11.18 12.67 10.26
CA SER A 69 11.02 13.49 11.45
C SER A 69 10.95 12.68 12.74
N SER A 70 11.67 13.13 13.76
CA SER A 70 11.67 12.53 15.10
C SER A 70 10.39 12.89 15.86
N THR A 71 10.18 12.23 17.00
CA THR A 71 9.10 12.60 17.94
C THR A 71 9.21 14.05 18.43
N SER A 72 10.43 14.58 18.61
CA SER A 72 10.61 15.97 19.05
C SER A 72 10.19 16.97 17.97
N GLU A 73 10.50 16.68 16.71
CA GLU A 73 10.11 17.53 15.57
C GLU A 73 8.58 17.50 15.36
N VAL A 74 7.96 16.33 15.56
CA VAL A 74 6.49 16.20 15.59
C VAL A 74 5.89 17.08 16.69
N ASN A 75 6.47 17.06 17.90
CA ASN A 75 6.00 17.85 19.02
C ASN A 75 6.10 19.36 18.75
N GLU A 76 7.18 19.83 18.12
CA GLU A 76 7.29 21.24 17.73
C GLU A 76 6.26 21.64 16.67
N ALA A 77 6.01 20.80 15.66
CA ALA A 77 4.95 21.05 14.68
C ALA A 77 3.55 21.08 15.30
N VAL A 78 3.25 20.18 16.25
CA VAL A 78 1.96 20.17 16.95
C VAL A 78 1.80 21.38 17.86
N LYS A 79 2.86 21.82 18.55
CA LYS A 79 2.84 23.05 19.36
C LYS A 79 2.61 24.29 18.49
N ALA A 80 3.25 24.37 17.31
CA ALA A 80 3.02 25.45 16.36
C ALA A 80 1.55 25.49 15.90
N ALA A 81 0.99 24.33 15.52
CA ALA A 81 -0.42 24.20 15.18
C ALA A 81 -1.36 24.61 16.33
N HIS A 82 -1.04 24.20 17.56
CA HIS A 82 -1.82 24.53 18.74
C HIS A 82 -1.77 26.02 19.09
N LYS A 83 -0.61 26.67 18.90
CA LYS A 83 -0.46 28.12 19.06
C LYS A 83 -1.28 28.87 18.01
N ALA A 84 -1.16 28.50 16.73
CA ALA A 84 -1.88 29.13 15.62
C ALA A 84 -3.40 28.95 15.74
N PHE A 85 -3.87 27.84 16.32
CA PHE A 85 -5.29 27.57 16.53
C PHE A 85 -5.99 28.69 17.32
N LYS A 86 -5.33 29.30 18.30
CA LYS A 86 -5.91 30.33 19.18
C LYS A 86 -6.36 31.58 18.41
N SER A 87 -5.69 31.92 17.31
CA SER A 87 -6.04 33.04 16.44
C SER A 87 -6.84 32.58 15.22
N TRP A 88 -6.43 31.49 14.56
CA TRP A 88 -7.08 30.98 13.35
C TRP A 88 -8.54 30.60 13.54
N SER A 89 -8.87 29.93 14.65
CA SER A 89 -10.25 29.53 14.99
C SER A 89 -11.22 30.71 15.13
N LYS A 90 -10.71 31.91 15.41
CA LYS A 90 -11.48 33.15 15.61
C LYS A 90 -11.60 34.00 14.35
N THR A 91 -10.97 33.61 13.25
CA THR A 91 -11.09 34.31 11.97
C THR A 91 -12.51 34.17 11.40
N SER A 92 -12.90 35.09 10.51
CA SER A 92 -14.18 34.95 9.80
C SER A 92 -14.10 33.83 8.74
N LYS A 93 -15.25 33.22 8.45
CA LYS A 93 -15.38 32.25 7.35
C LYS A 93 -14.95 32.85 6.00
N THR A 94 -15.25 34.14 5.78
CA THR A 94 -14.80 34.90 4.60
C THR A 94 -13.29 34.99 4.48
N HIS A 95 -12.58 35.28 5.58
CA HIS A 95 -11.12 35.34 5.57
C HIS A 95 -10.52 33.97 5.22
N ARG A 96 -10.99 32.90 5.87
CA ARG A 96 -10.54 31.53 5.56
C ARG A 96 -10.84 31.15 4.12
N SER A 97 -12.05 31.43 3.64
CA SER A 97 -12.46 31.23 2.25
C SER A 97 -11.52 31.92 1.27
N SER A 98 -11.12 33.17 1.52
CA SER A 98 -10.23 33.92 0.63
C SER A 98 -8.85 33.26 0.49
N ILE A 99 -8.28 32.78 1.59
CA ILE A 99 -6.98 32.08 1.58
C ILE A 99 -7.11 30.74 0.84
N LEU A 100 -8.16 29.97 1.10
CA LEU A 100 -8.37 28.68 0.42
C LEU A 100 -8.60 28.85 -1.08
N LYS A 101 -9.32 29.90 -1.51
CA LYS A 101 -9.44 30.26 -2.93
C LYS A 101 -8.09 30.60 -3.54
N ARG A 102 -7.25 31.39 -2.84
CA ARG A 102 -5.90 31.72 -3.31
C ARG A 102 -5.02 30.49 -3.44
N ILE A 103 -5.12 29.52 -2.51
CA ILE A 103 -4.43 28.23 -2.63
C ILE A 103 -4.91 27.48 -3.88
N ALA A 104 -6.22 27.39 -4.11
CA ALA A 104 -6.78 26.74 -5.29
C ALA A 104 -6.28 27.40 -6.59
N ASP A 105 -6.28 28.73 -6.67
CA ASP A 105 -5.80 29.46 -7.85
C ASP A 105 -4.30 29.20 -8.13
N LEU A 106 -3.48 29.12 -7.08
CA LEU A 106 -2.05 28.80 -7.21
C LEU A 106 -1.81 27.34 -7.61
N ILE A 107 -2.66 26.39 -7.18
CA ILE A 107 -2.61 25.00 -7.66
C ILE A 107 -2.97 24.96 -9.15
N ALA A 108 -4.02 25.67 -9.56
CA ALA A 108 -4.45 25.74 -10.96
C ALA A 108 -3.36 26.37 -11.86
N GLU A 109 -2.73 27.45 -11.42
CA GLU A 109 -1.62 28.10 -12.14
C GLU A 109 -0.42 27.16 -12.34
N LYS A 110 -0.14 26.31 -11.34
CA LYS A 110 1.01 25.40 -11.34
C LYS A 110 0.64 23.95 -11.67
N ARG A 111 -0.52 23.75 -12.30
CA ARG A 111 -1.16 22.44 -12.51
C ARG A 111 -0.23 21.42 -13.17
N ASP A 112 0.36 21.77 -14.30
CA ASP A 112 1.15 20.82 -15.09
C ASP A 112 2.50 20.51 -14.43
N THR A 113 3.13 21.49 -13.77
CA THR A 113 4.33 21.25 -12.95
C THR A 113 4.02 20.28 -11.80
N LEU A 114 2.92 20.51 -11.07
CA LEU A 114 2.50 19.61 -9.99
C LEU A 114 2.19 18.20 -10.53
N ALA A 115 1.50 18.10 -11.67
CA ALA A 115 1.16 16.82 -12.27
C ALA A 115 2.41 16.06 -12.74
N ALA A 116 3.43 16.77 -13.23
CA ALA A 116 4.69 16.16 -13.63
C ALA A 116 5.40 15.54 -12.41
N TRP A 117 5.48 16.29 -11.30
CA TRP A 117 6.06 15.77 -10.06
C TRP A 117 5.25 14.65 -9.44
N GLU A 118 3.92 14.73 -9.44
CA GLU A 118 3.03 13.68 -8.95
C GLU A 118 3.21 12.37 -9.75
N SER A 119 3.36 12.50 -11.08
CA SER A 119 3.62 11.38 -11.99
C SER A 119 4.97 10.73 -11.74
N LEU A 120 6.04 11.54 -11.61
CA LEU A 120 7.40 11.03 -11.39
C LEU A 120 7.61 10.42 -9.99
N ASP A 121 6.95 10.97 -8.97
CA ASP A 121 7.07 10.51 -7.57
C ASP A 121 6.23 9.24 -7.34
N GLN A 122 5.04 9.12 -7.93
CA GLN A 122 4.15 7.98 -7.72
C GLN A 122 4.25 6.88 -8.80
N GLY A 123 4.56 7.23 -10.05
CA GLY A 123 4.66 6.28 -11.17
C GLY A 123 3.44 6.23 -12.12
N LYS A 124 2.35 6.95 -11.81
CA LYS A 124 1.18 7.13 -12.71
C LYS A 124 1.51 7.91 -13.97
N THR A 125 0.64 7.80 -14.96
CA THR A 125 0.71 8.60 -16.18
C THR A 125 0.50 10.09 -15.89
N PHE A 126 1.11 10.96 -16.69
CA PHE A 126 0.96 12.41 -16.57
C PHE A 126 -0.50 12.86 -16.68
N ALA A 127 -1.25 12.30 -17.65
CA ALA A 127 -2.67 12.60 -17.82
C ALA A 127 -3.51 12.23 -16.58
N ARG A 128 -3.17 11.12 -15.91
CA ARG A 128 -3.83 10.76 -14.64
C ARG A 128 -3.47 11.72 -13.53
N ALA A 129 -2.18 12.07 -13.41
CA ALA A 129 -1.73 13.05 -12.43
C ALA A 129 -2.44 14.39 -12.60
N GLN A 130 -2.62 14.87 -13.84
CA GLN A 130 -3.36 16.08 -14.16
C GLN A 130 -4.79 16.09 -13.59
N ILE A 131 -5.54 14.99 -13.76
CA ILE A 131 -6.88 14.83 -13.18
C ILE A 131 -6.82 14.91 -11.64
N GLU A 132 -5.80 14.33 -11.02
CA GLU A 132 -5.66 14.36 -9.56
C GLU A 132 -5.27 15.74 -9.02
N ILE A 133 -4.48 16.51 -9.77
CA ILE A 133 -4.20 17.91 -9.43
C ILE A 133 -5.46 18.77 -9.55
N ASP A 134 -6.28 18.56 -10.58
CA ASP A 134 -7.59 19.24 -10.71
C ASP A 134 -8.50 18.92 -9.52
N ARG A 135 -8.47 17.68 -9.05
CA ARG A 135 -9.21 17.28 -7.83
C ARG A 135 -8.63 17.93 -6.58
N ALA A 136 -7.31 18.05 -6.46
CA ALA A 136 -6.68 18.72 -5.32
C ALA A 136 -7.03 20.22 -5.26
N GLU A 137 -7.04 20.89 -6.40
CA GLU A 137 -7.52 22.26 -6.59
C GLU A 137 -9.00 22.38 -6.17
N SER A 138 -9.84 21.50 -6.72
CA SER A 138 -11.29 21.50 -6.49
C SER A 138 -11.64 21.29 -5.01
N ASN A 139 -10.84 20.54 -4.25
CA ASN A 139 -11.04 20.37 -2.81
C ASN A 139 -10.98 21.70 -2.07
N PHE A 140 -9.96 22.51 -2.36
CA PHE A 140 -9.83 23.84 -1.77
C PHE A 140 -10.96 24.77 -2.24
N ARG A 141 -11.26 24.79 -3.54
CA ARG A 141 -12.32 25.65 -4.10
C ARG A 141 -13.70 25.30 -3.53
N TYR A 142 -13.99 24.00 -3.39
CA TYR A 142 -15.22 23.50 -2.80
C TYR A 142 -15.34 23.94 -1.34
N PHE A 143 -14.37 23.61 -0.48
CA PHE A 143 -14.48 23.95 0.95
C PHE A 143 -14.40 25.45 1.24
N ALA A 144 -13.71 26.22 0.40
CA ALA A 144 -13.74 27.67 0.45
C ALA A 144 -15.15 28.24 0.20
N SER A 145 -15.93 27.59 -0.67
CA SER A 145 -17.30 28.00 -0.98
C SER A 145 -18.30 27.44 0.03
N TYR A 146 -18.16 26.16 0.38
CA TYR A 146 -19.03 25.45 1.32
C TYR A 146 -19.15 26.18 2.66
N VAL A 147 -18.01 26.62 3.22
CA VAL A 147 -17.99 27.27 4.54
C VAL A 147 -18.72 28.63 4.57
N LEU A 148 -19.05 29.22 3.42
CA LEU A 148 -19.83 30.47 3.36
C LEU A 148 -21.34 30.22 3.33
N HIS A 149 -21.76 28.99 3.06
CA HIS A 149 -23.16 28.63 2.82
C HIS A 149 -23.63 27.50 3.75
N ASP A 150 -22.92 27.24 4.86
CA ASP A 150 -23.32 26.23 5.83
C ASP A 150 -24.49 26.74 6.68
N GLU A 151 -25.48 25.87 6.89
CA GLU A 151 -26.65 26.14 7.69
C GLU A 151 -26.58 25.39 9.03
N ASN A 152 -27.14 26.00 10.07
CA ASN A 152 -27.33 25.36 11.37
C ASN A 152 -28.82 25.30 11.69
N ALA A 153 -29.26 24.20 12.29
CA ALA A 153 -30.65 24.06 12.68
C ALA A 153 -30.97 24.93 13.90
N ALA A 154 -32.16 25.53 13.89
CA ALA A 154 -32.77 26.17 15.04
C ALA A 154 -34.22 25.66 15.16
N ARG A 155 -34.65 25.34 16.38
CA ARG A 155 -35.95 24.69 16.64
C ARG A 155 -36.55 25.26 17.92
N PHE A 156 -37.88 25.43 17.93
CA PHE A 156 -38.64 25.60 19.17
C PHE A 156 -39.02 24.22 19.71
N THR A 157 -38.81 23.98 21.01
CA THR A 157 -39.17 22.72 21.67
C THR A 157 -40.32 22.91 22.66
N ASP A 158 -41.27 21.96 22.62
CA ASP A 158 -42.41 21.87 23.53
C ASP A 158 -42.21 20.77 24.59
N PRO A 159 -42.78 20.94 25.81
CA PRO A 159 -43.45 22.15 26.30
C PRO A 159 -42.43 23.23 26.70
N GLY A 160 -42.70 24.51 26.42
CA GLY A 160 -41.99 25.63 27.06
C GLY A 160 -41.42 26.73 26.15
N ASN A 161 -41.71 26.75 24.84
CA ASN A 161 -41.22 27.78 23.91
C ASN A 161 -39.69 28.01 23.98
N VAL A 162 -38.90 26.95 24.17
CA VAL A 162 -37.44 27.05 24.28
C VAL A 162 -36.82 27.05 22.88
N LEU A 163 -35.99 28.04 22.57
CA LEU A 163 -35.19 28.05 21.34
C LEU A 163 -33.92 27.21 21.54
N THR A 164 -33.81 26.13 20.79
CA THR A 164 -32.59 25.32 20.67
C THR A 164 -31.94 25.58 19.33
N TYR A 165 -30.63 25.82 19.30
CA TYR A 165 -29.88 25.98 18.06
C TYR A 165 -28.55 25.23 18.11
N GLU A 166 -28.09 24.80 16.94
CA GLU A 166 -26.83 24.11 16.78
C GLU A 166 -25.71 25.10 16.44
N HIS A 167 -24.52 24.88 16.99
CA HIS A 167 -23.33 25.63 16.61
C HIS A 167 -22.16 24.67 16.41
N ARG A 168 -21.48 24.78 15.27
CA ARG A 168 -20.29 23.99 14.94
C ARG A 168 -19.04 24.82 15.17
N SER A 169 -18.30 24.47 16.23
CA SER A 169 -17.03 25.12 16.57
C SER A 169 -15.83 24.31 16.04
N PRO A 170 -14.74 24.98 15.64
CA PRO A 170 -13.48 24.31 15.34
C PRO A 170 -12.97 23.56 16.58
N LEU A 171 -12.52 22.32 16.38
CA LEU A 171 -12.17 21.41 17.48
C LEU A 171 -10.74 21.62 18.00
N GLY A 172 -9.77 21.91 17.13
CA GLY A 172 -8.37 22.01 17.54
C GLY A 172 -7.38 21.64 16.44
N VAL A 173 -6.28 21.01 16.86
CA VAL A 173 -5.24 20.50 15.98
C VAL A 173 -5.64 19.12 15.45
N PHE A 174 -5.51 18.90 14.14
CA PHE A 174 -5.69 17.59 13.51
C PHE A 174 -4.37 17.00 13.01
N ALA A 175 -4.19 15.70 13.23
CA ALA A 175 -3.18 14.89 12.56
C ALA A 175 -3.76 14.34 11.25
N LEU A 176 -3.23 14.77 10.12
CA LEU A 176 -3.71 14.41 8.78
C LEU A 176 -2.68 13.50 8.09
N ILE A 177 -2.99 12.21 7.94
CA ILE A 177 -2.04 11.23 7.40
C ILE A 177 -2.61 10.68 6.10
N SER A 178 -1.92 10.89 4.97
CA SER A 178 -2.34 10.47 3.63
C SER A 178 -1.47 9.34 3.06
N PRO A 179 -2.04 8.48 2.18
CA PRO A 179 -1.33 7.39 1.54
C PRO A 179 -0.55 7.90 0.33
N TRP A 180 0.10 6.96 -0.36
CA TRP A 180 0.98 7.22 -1.50
C TRP A 180 0.30 7.15 -2.87
N ASN A 181 -0.92 6.62 -2.98
CA ASN A 181 -1.50 6.29 -4.27
C ASN A 181 -2.07 7.51 -5.03
N MET A 182 -2.68 8.44 -4.30
CA MET A 182 -3.16 9.72 -4.83
C MET A 182 -2.64 10.85 -3.93
N PRO A 183 -1.32 11.13 -3.96
CA PRO A 183 -0.61 11.89 -2.92
C PRO A 183 -1.22 13.25 -2.61
N LEU A 184 -1.29 14.16 -3.59
CA LEU A 184 -1.77 15.51 -3.36
C LEU A 184 -3.29 15.55 -3.22
N TYR A 185 -4.01 14.77 -4.02
CA TYR A 185 -5.47 14.72 -3.98
C TYR A 185 -5.98 14.31 -2.58
N LEU A 186 -5.49 13.19 -2.02
CA LEU A 186 -5.97 12.71 -0.71
C LEU A 186 -5.42 13.54 0.46
N LEU A 187 -4.26 14.19 0.29
CA LEU A 187 -3.74 15.12 1.28
C LEU A 187 -4.62 16.37 1.37
N THR A 188 -4.95 16.98 0.24
CA THR A 188 -5.80 18.18 0.18
C THR A 188 -7.26 17.89 0.56
N TRP A 189 -7.76 16.67 0.31
CA TRP A 189 -9.07 16.20 0.80
C TRP A 189 -9.19 16.30 2.33
N LYS A 190 -8.06 16.26 3.04
CA LYS A 190 -7.99 16.40 4.50
C LYS A 190 -7.72 17.84 4.93
N ILE A 191 -6.76 18.50 4.27
CA ILE A 191 -6.32 19.85 4.63
C ILE A 191 -7.43 20.87 4.39
N ALA A 192 -8.04 20.87 3.20
CA ALA A 192 -9.03 21.87 2.80
C ALA A 192 -10.20 22.00 3.80
N PRO A 193 -10.91 20.91 4.19
CA PRO A 193 -11.96 21.02 5.19
C PRO A 193 -11.41 21.41 6.57
N CYS A 194 -10.28 20.84 7.00
CA CYS A 194 -9.68 21.15 8.30
C CYS A 194 -9.47 22.66 8.48
N LEU A 195 -8.84 23.29 7.48
CA LEU A 195 -8.58 24.72 7.51
C LEU A 195 -9.87 25.54 7.33
N ALA A 196 -10.78 25.13 6.44
CA ALA A 196 -12.05 25.84 6.20
C ALA A 196 -12.89 25.97 7.48
N PHE A 197 -13.00 24.90 8.26
CA PHE A 197 -13.76 24.91 9.51
C PHE A 197 -13.02 25.58 10.68
N GLY A 198 -11.80 26.09 10.49
CA GLY A 198 -11.05 26.84 11.50
C GLY A 198 -10.17 25.99 12.41
N CYS A 199 -9.97 24.71 12.09
CA CYS A 199 -8.97 23.86 12.72
C CYS A 199 -7.57 24.16 12.15
N THR A 200 -6.53 23.73 12.87
CA THR A 200 -5.15 23.73 12.38
C THR A 200 -4.66 22.30 12.18
N ALA A 201 -3.62 22.11 11.40
CA ALA A 201 -3.20 20.77 10.98
C ALA A 201 -1.69 20.55 11.12
N VAL A 202 -1.35 19.31 11.48
CA VAL A 202 -0.07 18.69 11.18
C VAL A 202 -0.33 17.58 10.20
N ALA A 203 0.20 17.69 8.99
CA ALA A 203 0.01 16.75 7.91
C ALA A 203 1.27 15.91 7.66
N LYS A 204 1.09 14.62 7.39
CA LYS A 204 2.17 13.65 7.09
C LYS A 204 1.82 12.85 5.84
N PRO A 205 2.29 13.27 4.66
CA PRO A 205 2.15 12.49 3.43
C PRO A 205 2.96 11.21 3.52
N SER A 206 2.67 10.22 2.67
CA SER A 206 3.50 9.02 2.63
C SER A 206 4.93 9.35 2.21
N GLU A 207 5.88 8.72 2.89
CA GLU A 207 7.31 8.77 2.63
C GLU A 207 7.70 8.30 1.21
N LEU A 208 6.80 7.56 0.53
CA LEU A 208 7.01 7.12 -0.84
C LEU A 208 6.69 8.20 -1.88
N THR A 209 5.87 9.19 -1.53
CA THR A 209 5.36 10.20 -2.47
C THR A 209 5.15 11.53 -1.78
N SER A 210 6.21 12.31 -1.66
CA SER A 210 6.29 13.49 -0.79
C SER A 210 6.55 14.81 -1.53
N VAL A 211 6.89 14.78 -2.82
CA VAL A 211 7.36 15.96 -3.57
C VAL A 211 6.26 16.99 -3.72
N THR A 212 5.06 16.60 -4.12
CA THR A 212 3.94 17.54 -4.31
C THR A 212 3.39 18.09 -3.01
N ALA A 213 3.50 17.34 -1.91
CA ALA A 213 3.19 17.84 -0.58
C ALA A 213 4.18 18.94 -0.12
N PHE A 214 5.46 18.79 -0.48
CA PHE A 214 6.47 19.84 -0.27
C PHE A 214 6.16 21.10 -1.09
N LEU A 215 5.78 20.95 -2.36
CA LEU A 215 5.35 22.07 -3.21
C LEU A 215 4.06 22.73 -2.69
N LEU A 216 3.13 21.95 -2.13
CA LEU A 216 1.92 22.49 -1.49
C LEU A 216 2.25 23.39 -0.29
N ALA A 217 3.29 23.08 0.48
CA ALA A 217 3.72 23.94 1.59
C ALA A 217 4.10 25.34 1.08
N ASP A 218 4.84 25.40 -0.02
CA ASP A 218 5.23 26.66 -0.64
C ASP A 218 4.02 27.40 -1.24
N ILE A 219 3.07 26.69 -1.85
CA ILE A 219 1.80 27.28 -2.29
C ILE A 219 1.03 27.90 -1.11
N CYS A 220 0.93 27.19 0.02
CA CYS A 220 0.25 27.70 1.21
C CYS A 220 0.94 28.96 1.75
N ARG A 221 2.28 28.97 1.75
CA ARG A 221 3.09 30.14 2.12
C ARG A 221 2.81 31.33 1.20
N GLN A 222 2.85 31.13 -0.13
CA GLN A 222 2.54 32.16 -1.13
C GLN A 222 1.10 32.66 -1.06
N ALA A 223 0.16 31.81 -0.64
CA ALA A 223 -1.24 32.18 -0.43
C ALA A 223 -1.48 33.05 0.81
N GLY A 224 -0.45 33.27 1.65
CA GLY A 224 -0.55 34.02 2.89
C GLY A 224 -1.23 33.24 4.01
N LEU A 225 -1.18 31.90 3.99
CA LEU A 225 -1.66 31.10 5.11
C LEU A 225 -0.82 31.43 6.37
N PRO A 226 -1.44 31.79 7.51
CA PRO A 226 -0.68 32.17 8.69
C PRO A 226 0.23 31.05 9.20
N ALA A 227 1.39 31.43 9.73
CA ALA A 227 2.36 30.51 10.31
C ALA A 227 1.71 29.56 11.34
N GLY A 228 2.04 28.28 11.22
CA GLY A 228 1.56 27.22 12.10
C GLY A 228 0.14 26.72 11.80
N VAL A 229 -0.66 27.39 10.97
CA VAL A 229 -2.03 26.92 10.65
C VAL A 229 -1.99 25.55 9.94
N LEU A 230 -1.04 25.38 9.02
CA LEU A 230 -0.69 24.11 8.43
C LEU A 230 0.80 23.87 8.65
N ASN A 231 1.14 22.69 9.17
CA ASN A 231 2.50 22.19 9.24
C ASN A 231 2.55 20.89 8.46
N ILE A 232 3.53 20.72 7.57
CA ILE A 232 3.72 19.49 6.81
C ILE A 232 5.04 18.88 7.24
N ILE A 233 4.97 17.72 7.87
CA ILE A 233 6.16 16.99 8.32
C ILE A 233 6.27 15.67 7.57
N PHE A 234 7.50 15.27 7.29
CA PHE A 234 7.79 14.06 6.55
C PHE A 234 8.44 13.01 7.46
N GLY A 235 8.26 11.74 7.12
CA GLY A 235 8.93 10.63 7.81
C GLY A 235 8.11 9.35 7.75
N ALA A 236 8.65 8.26 8.31
CA ALA A 236 8.01 6.96 8.27
C ALA A 236 6.77 6.88 9.18
N GLY A 237 5.95 5.84 9.02
CA GLY A 237 4.84 5.56 9.95
C GLY A 237 5.29 5.49 11.42
N LEU A 238 6.42 4.82 11.68
CA LEU A 238 7.12 4.85 12.95
C LEU A 238 8.51 5.48 12.75
N PRO A 239 8.94 6.47 13.56
CA PRO A 239 8.24 7.03 14.71
C PRO A 239 7.24 8.16 14.36
N THR A 240 7.37 8.82 13.21
CA THR A 240 6.72 10.11 12.91
C THR A 240 5.20 10.05 13.01
N GLY A 241 4.55 9.16 12.25
CA GLY A 241 3.09 9.03 12.26
C GLY A 241 2.52 8.61 13.61
N SER A 242 3.19 7.66 14.27
CA SER A 242 2.83 7.19 15.62
C SER A 242 2.87 8.31 16.66
N ALA A 243 3.92 9.14 16.63
CA ALA A 243 4.04 10.30 17.51
C ALA A 243 2.91 11.31 17.31
N MET A 244 2.50 11.58 16.06
CA MET A 244 1.38 12.49 15.77
C MET A 244 0.06 11.96 16.35
N VAL A 245 -0.22 10.68 16.14
CA VAL A 245 -1.46 10.02 16.58
C VAL A 245 -1.58 10.03 18.11
N LYS A 246 -0.46 9.83 18.82
CA LYS A 246 -0.42 9.73 20.28
C LYS A 246 -0.32 11.08 21.00
N HIS A 247 -0.25 12.19 20.29
CA HIS A 247 -0.01 13.49 20.92
C HIS A 247 -1.27 14.04 21.61
N ASP A 248 -1.14 14.52 22.85
CA ASP A 248 -2.25 15.02 23.68
C ASP A 248 -2.93 16.30 23.14
N LEU A 249 -2.19 17.12 22.39
CA LEU A 249 -2.68 18.36 21.79
C LEU A 249 -3.43 18.12 20.47
N VAL A 250 -3.29 16.95 19.86
CA VAL A 250 -4.06 16.55 18.69
C VAL A 250 -5.46 16.14 19.13
N LYS A 251 -6.48 16.80 18.58
CA LYS A 251 -7.90 16.55 18.93
C LYS A 251 -8.63 15.70 17.90
N GLY A 252 -8.06 15.53 16.70
CA GLY A 252 -8.61 14.64 15.69
C GLY A 252 -7.54 14.04 14.81
N ILE A 253 -7.82 12.83 14.32
CA ILE A 253 -6.97 12.12 13.37
C ILE A 253 -7.79 11.80 12.13
N SER A 254 -7.27 12.16 10.96
CA SER A 254 -7.78 11.68 9.67
C SER A 254 -6.70 10.85 9.02
N PHE A 255 -6.90 9.53 8.97
CA PHE A 255 -5.97 8.58 8.37
C PHE A 255 -6.60 7.92 7.15
N THR A 256 -5.83 7.87 6.06
CA THR A 256 -6.16 7.01 4.92
C THR A 256 -4.99 6.06 4.66
N GLY A 257 -5.26 4.76 4.56
CA GLY A 257 -4.21 3.75 4.33
C GLY A 257 -4.63 2.32 4.66
N GLY A 258 -3.67 1.47 5.00
CA GLY A 258 -3.92 0.05 5.24
C GLY A 258 -4.76 -0.23 6.50
N THR A 259 -5.63 -1.23 6.42
CA THR A 259 -6.53 -1.64 7.52
C THR A 259 -5.76 -2.03 8.80
N ALA A 260 -4.60 -2.69 8.67
CA ALA A 260 -3.75 -3.04 9.80
C ALA A 260 -3.27 -1.79 10.57
N THR A 261 -2.82 -0.76 9.84
CA THR A 261 -2.41 0.52 10.42
C THR A 261 -3.59 1.26 11.06
N GLY A 262 -4.76 1.27 10.40
CA GLY A 262 -5.98 1.86 10.97
C GLY A 262 -6.39 1.23 12.31
N ARG A 263 -6.32 -0.11 12.41
CA ARG A 263 -6.54 -0.82 13.69
C ARG A 263 -5.51 -0.43 14.75
N GLN A 264 -4.24 -0.30 14.35
CA GLN A 264 -3.18 0.13 15.28
C GLN A 264 -3.45 1.55 15.81
N ILE A 265 -3.78 2.49 14.93
CA ILE A 265 -4.15 3.87 15.32
C ILE A 265 -5.30 3.86 16.32
N ARG A 266 -6.37 3.09 16.05
CA ARG A 266 -7.51 2.97 16.97
C ARG A 266 -7.10 2.43 18.35
N ARG A 267 -6.20 1.45 18.41
CA ARG A 267 -5.66 0.90 19.66
C ARG A 267 -4.83 1.95 20.40
N ASP A 268 -3.99 2.69 19.69
CA ASP A 268 -3.10 3.69 20.26
C ASP A 268 -3.86 4.85 20.93
N ILE A 269 -5.08 5.16 20.47
CA ILE A 269 -5.88 6.29 20.98
C ILE A 269 -7.05 5.89 21.88
N VAL A 270 -7.24 4.59 22.17
CA VAL A 270 -8.44 4.10 22.88
C VAL A 270 -8.65 4.74 24.25
N HIS A 271 -7.58 5.22 24.88
CA HIS A 271 -7.60 5.88 26.18
C HIS A 271 -8.04 7.35 26.10
N ASP A 272 -7.93 8.01 24.94
CA ASP A 272 -8.32 9.40 24.71
C ASP A 272 -9.67 9.45 23.99
N ILE A 273 -10.74 9.28 24.77
CA ILE A 273 -12.13 9.22 24.27
C ILE A 273 -12.59 10.51 23.57
N HIS A 274 -11.87 11.62 23.76
CA HIS A 274 -12.17 12.91 23.15
C HIS A 274 -11.45 13.13 21.82
N LYS A 275 -10.51 12.25 21.44
CA LYS A 275 -9.80 12.35 20.17
C LYS A 275 -10.67 11.78 19.05
N HIS A 276 -11.08 12.64 18.13
CA HIS A 276 -11.86 12.23 16.97
C HIS A 276 -11.03 11.38 16.02
N LEU A 277 -11.67 10.40 15.38
CA LEU A 277 -11.00 9.49 14.46
C LEU A 277 -11.83 9.28 13.19
N SER A 278 -11.22 9.59 12.05
CA SER A 278 -11.72 9.28 10.71
C SER A 278 -10.75 8.31 10.05
N LEU A 279 -11.25 7.14 9.64
CA LEU A 279 -10.46 6.09 8.99
C LEU A 279 -11.04 5.78 7.60
N GLU A 280 -10.24 5.99 6.56
CA GLU A 280 -10.51 5.50 5.21
C GLU A 280 -9.51 4.38 4.91
N LEU A 281 -9.99 3.14 4.81
CA LEU A 281 -9.13 1.95 4.80
C LEU A 281 -9.17 1.22 3.45
N GLY A 282 -8.63 0.00 3.42
CA GLY A 282 -8.66 -0.83 2.22
C GLY A 282 -10.08 -1.28 1.86
N GLY A 283 -10.30 -1.54 0.58
CA GLY A 283 -11.53 -2.10 0.03
C GLY A 283 -11.26 -3.36 -0.80
N LYS A 284 -12.32 -4.12 -1.06
CA LYS A 284 -12.33 -5.22 -2.04
C LYS A 284 -13.61 -5.11 -2.87
N ASN A 285 -13.70 -4.05 -3.66
CA ASN A 285 -14.97 -3.57 -4.18
C ASN A 285 -15.47 -4.46 -5.34
N PRO A 286 -16.77 -4.84 -5.35
CA PRO A 286 -17.37 -5.60 -6.43
C PRO A 286 -17.84 -4.68 -7.57
N THR A 287 -17.60 -5.10 -8.81
CA THR A 287 -18.27 -4.61 -10.02
C THR A 287 -19.28 -5.67 -10.44
N LEU A 288 -20.57 -5.33 -10.53
CA LEU A 288 -21.63 -6.25 -10.92
C LEU A 288 -22.05 -5.99 -12.37
N VAL A 289 -22.09 -7.03 -13.20
CA VAL A 289 -22.48 -6.97 -14.61
C VAL A 289 -23.65 -7.93 -14.84
N PHE A 290 -24.83 -7.37 -15.07
CA PHE A 290 -26.03 -8.13 -15.41
C PHE A 290 -26.12 -8.37 -16.92
N ALA A 291 -26.87 -9.37 -17.35
CA ALA A 291 -26.96 -9.75 -18.76
C ALA A 291 -27.71 -8.74 -19.64
N ASP A 292 -28.49 -7.86 -19.03
CA ASP A 292 -29.18 -6.73 -19.66
C ASP A 292 -28.34 -5.44 -19.68
N ALA A 293 -27.11 -5.47 -19.15
CA ALA A 293 -26.20 -4.34 -19.21
C ALA A 293 -25.77 -4.06 -20.66
N ASP A 294 -25.56 -2.78 -20.99
CA ASP A 294 -24.82 -2.40 -22.19
C ASP A 294 -23.41 -2.99 -22.10
N MET A 295 -23.15 -4.01 -22.92
CA MET A 295 -21.92 -4.80 -22.87
C MET A 295 -20.68 -3.94 -23.12
N GLU A 296 -20.74 -3.02 -24.08
CA GLU A 296 -19.60 -2.17 -24.44
C GLU A 296 -19.30 -1.20 -23.29
N ALA A 297 -20.32 -0.55 -22.74
CA ALA A 297 -20.16 0.33 -21.59
C ALA A 297 -19.66 -0.44 -20.35
N ALA A 298 -20.21 -1.64 -20.09
CA ALA A 298 -19.83 -2.48 -18.98
C ALA A 298 -18.36 -2.87 -19.02
N ILE A 299 -17.83 -3.24 -20.20
CA ILE A 299 -16.41 -3.57 -20.38
C ILE A 299 -15.53 -2.36 -20.09
N LYS A 300 -15.85 -1.19 -20.68
CA LYS A 300 -15.07 0.05 -20.49
C LYS A 300 -15.03 0.46 -19.02
N THR A 301 -16.20 0.44 -18.35
CA THR A 301 -16.33 0.80 -16.94
C THR A 301 -15.61 -0.20 -16.03
N ALA A 302 -15.77 -1.50 -16.26
CA ALA A 302 -15.10 -2.52 -15.47
C ALA A 302 -13.58 -2.43 -15.59
N ALA A 303 -13.06 -2.19 -16.80
CA ALA A 303 -11.62 -2.06 -17.04
C ALA A 303 -11.06 -0.79 -16.39
N ALA A 304 -11.77 0.33 -16.48
CA ALA A 304 -11.40 1.56 -15.78
C ALA A 304 -11.38 1.36 -14.26
N ALA A 305 -12.43 0.75 -13.70
CA ALA A 305 -12.52 0.48 -12.26
C ALA A 305 -11.39 -0.46 -11.78
N ALA A 306 -10.94 -1.40 -12.61
CA ALA A 306 -9.90 -2.35 -12.24
C ALA A 306 -8.47 -1.78 -12.38
N PHE A 307 -8.18 -1.06 -13.46
CA PHE A 307 -6.81 -0.77 -13.88
C PHE A 307 -6.42 0.72 -13.86
N GLU A 308 -7.35 1.65 -13.61
CA GLU A 308 -6.97 3.03 -13.37
C GLU A 308 -5.96 3.14 -12.21
N ASN A 309 -4.98 4.03 -12.38
CA ASN A 309 -3.88 4.20 -11.43
C ASN A 309 -3.23 2.86 -11.03
N GLN A 310 -3.00 1.97 -12.01
CA GLN A 310 -2.34 0.68 -11.83
C GLN A 310 -3.09 -0.26 -10.87
N GLY A 311 -4.39 -0.02 -10.66
CA GLY A 311 -5.19 -0.75 -9.66
C GLY A 311 -4.91 -0.30 -8.22
N GLU A 312 -4.12 0.75 -8.02
CA GLU A 312 -3.74 1.30 -6.71
C GLU A 312 -4.79 2.30 -6.19
N ILE A 313 -6.09 2.02 -6.34
CA ILE A 313 -7.18 2.86 -5.82
C ILE A 313 -7.95 2.07 -4.76
N CYS A 314 -8.25 2.68 -3.62
CA CYS A 314 -9.03 2.03 -2.55
C CYS A 314 -10.43 1.59 -3.02
N LEU A 315 -10.98 2.28 -4.02
CA LEU A 315 -12.27 2.01 -4.67
C LEU A 315 -12.16 1.08 -5.89
N CYS A 316 -10.99 0.52 -6.20
CA CYS A 316 -10.82 -0.34 -7.38
C CYS A 316 -11.83 -1.50 -7.41
N GLY A 317 -12.39 -1.74 -8.60
CA GLY A 317 -13.28 -2.85 -8.95
C GLY A 317 -12.55 -4.18 -9.03
N SER A 318 -11.89 -4.55 -7.93
CA SER A 318 -10.97 -5.70 -7.87
C SER A 318 -11.64 -7.08 -7.89
N ARG A 319 -12.97 -7.13 -8.02
CA ARG A 319 -13.79 -8.33 -8.21
C ARG A 319 -14.90 -8.00 -9.20
N ILE A 320 -14.93 -8.65 -10.35
CA ILE A 320 -15.98 -8.46 -11.35
C ILE A 320 -16.88 -9.70 -11.30
N TYR A 321 -18.15 -9.51 -10.95
CA TYR A 321 -19.18 -10.54 -10.94
C TYR A 321 -20.08 -10.35 -12.15
N VAL A 322 -20.14 -11.35 -13.02
CA VAL A 322 -20.92 -11.31 -14.25
C VAL A 322 -22.03 -12.35 -14.17
N GLU A 323 -23.23 -11.97 -14.57
CA GLU A 323 -24.35 -12.89 -14.69
C GLU A 323 -24.00 -14.04 -15.65
N LYS A 324 -24.40 -15.25 -15.28
CA LYS A 324 -23.99 -16.50 -15.95
C LYS A 324 -24.22 -16.50 -17.47
N SER A 325 -25.34 -15.94 -17.92
CA SER A 325 -25.72 -15.85 -19.34
C SER A 325 -24.81 -14.93 -20.16
N ALA A 326 -24.18 -13.93 -19.53
CA ALA A 326 -23.29 -12.96 -20.16
C ALA A 326 -21.79 -13.26 -19.95
N TYR A 327 -21.45 -14.21 -19.08
CA TYR A 327 -20.08 -14.45 -18.60
C TYR A 327 -19.07 -14.66 -19.74
N GLU A 328 -19.31 -15.63 -20.63
CA GLU A 328 -18.34 -15.99 -21.69
C GLU A 328 -18.10 -14.83 -22.66
N ALA A 329 -19.18 -14.16 -23.08
CA ALA A 329 -19.10 -13.00 -23.96
C ALA A 329 -18.37 -11.84 -23.29
N PHE A 330 -18.71 -11.53 -22.04
CA PHE A 330 -18.06 -10.47 -21.28
C PHE A 330 -16.56 -10.74 -21.12
N VAL A 331 -16.17 -11.94 -20.68
CA VAL A 331 -14.75 -12.27 -20.44
C VAL A 331 -13.94 -12.16 -21.73
N CYS A 332 -14.46 -12.70 -22.84
CA CYS A 332 -13.78 -12.63 -24.13
C CYS A 332 -13.52 -11.16 -24.55
N LEU A 333 -14.56 -10.33 -24.53
CA LEU A 333 -14.45 -8.93 -24.94
C LEU A 333 -13.64 -8.09 -23.94
N TYR A 334 -13.77 -8.37 -22.63
CA TYR A 334 -13.02 -7.69 -21.58
C TYR A 334 -11.52 -7.92 -21.70
N VAL A 335 -11.10 -9.17 -21.92
CA VAL A 335 -9.68 -9.52 -22.10
C VAL A 335 -9.10 -8.83 -23.33
N ALA A 336 -9.82 -8.84 -24.46
CA ALA A 336 -9.41 -8.16 -25.67
C ALA A 336 -9.25 -6.64 -25.43
N TYR A 337 -10.25 -6.01 -24.81
CA TYR A 337 -10.24 -4.59 -24.49
C TYR A 337 -9.09 -4.20 -23.56
N VAL A 338 -8.81 -5.00 -22.52
CA VAL A 338 -7.72 -4.74 -21.59
C VAL A 338 -6.36 -4.85 -22.28
N ALA A 339 -6.15 -5.90 -23.09
CA ALA A 339 -4.92 -6.09 -23.84
C ALA A 339 -4.66 -4.94 -24.83
N GLU A 340 -5.72 -4.43 -25.47
CA GLU A 340 -5.61 -3.32 -26.41
C GLU A 340 -5.32 -1.98 -25.70
N HIS A 341 -6.02 -1.67 -24.60
CA HIS A 341 -6.03 -0.31 -24.05
C HIS A 341 -5.19 -0.09 -22.78
N TYR A 342 -4.79 -1.14 -22.05
CA TYR A 342 -4.09 -1.02 -20.76
C TYR A 342 -2.63 -1.47 -20.85
N GLN A 343 -1.94 -0.97 -21.88
CA GLN A 343 -0.53 -1.25 -22.12
C GLN A 343 0.38 -0.47 -21.14
N LEU A 344 1.40 -1.14 -20.62
CA LEU A 344 2.43 -0.53 -19.76
C LEU A 344 3.19 0.55 -20.52
N GLY A 345 3.41 1.70 -19.89
CA GLY A 345 4.03 2.87 -20.52
C GLY A 345 3.08 3.69 -21.39
N GLY A 346 1.90 3.15 -21.73
CA GLY A 346 0.79 3.87 -22.33
C GLY A 346 -0.19 4.34 -21.25
N LYS A 347 -1.31 3.63 -21.12
CA LYS A 347 -2.38 3.96 -20.16
C LYS A 347 -2.06 3.54 -18.72
N VAL A 348 -1.10 2.64 -18.54
CA VAL A 348 -0.72 2.07 -17.23
C VAL A 348 0.73 2.45 -16.91
N GLY A 349 0.94 3.04 -15.73
CA GLY A 349 2.26 3.40 -15.22
C GLY A 349 2.94 2.30 -14.41
N ALA A 350 4.02 2.63 -13.71
CA ALA A 350 4.64 1.73 -12.75
C ALA A 350 3.88 1.75 -11.42
N VAL A 351 3.88 0.63 -10.69
CA VAL A 351 3.42 0.62 -9.29
C VAL A 351 4.40 1.36 -8.39
N VAL A 352 3.92 1.91 -7.28
CA VAL A 352 4.62 2.97 -6.52
C VAL A 352 6.01 2.62 -5.96
N SER A 353 6.34 1.33 -5.77
CA SER A 353 7.61 0.95 -5.16
C SER A 353 7.95 -0.51 -5.42
N LEU A 354 9.23 -0.87 -5.29
CA LEU A 354 9.68 -2.25 -5.33
C LEU A 354 9.00 -3.12 -4.26
N GLN A 355 8.75 -2.57 -3.07
CA GLN A 355 8.03 -3.29 -2.01
C GLN A 355 6.57 -3.57 -2.41
N HIS A 356 5.89 -2.62 -3.07
CA HIS A 356 4.52 -2.82 -3.55
C HIS A 356 4.48 -3.79 -4.73
N TYR A 357 5.42 -3.64 -5.68
CA TYR A 357 5.65 -4.60 -6.76
C TYR A 357 5.85 -6.02 -6.23
N GLY A 358 6.69 -6.19 -5.20
CA GLY A 358 6.91 -7.47 -4.54
C GLY A 358 5.64 -8.08 -3.94
N LYS A 359 4.72 -7.27 -3.39
CA LYS A 359 3.43 -7.79 -2.91
C LYS A 359 2.59 -8.37 -4.04
N HIS A 360 2.61 -7.73 -5.21
CA HIS A 360 1.87 -8.22 -6.38
C HIS A 360 2.57 -9.36 -7.09
N HIS A 361 3.91 -9.39 -7.15
CA HIS A 361 4.64 -10.51 -7.75
C HIS A 361 4.67 -11.77 -6.87
N ILE A 362 4.73 -11.61 -5.55
CA ILE A 362 4.56 -12.72 -4.59
C ILE A 362 3.10 -13.23 -4.61
N ASN A 363 2.13 -12.34 -4.90
CA ASN A 363 0.72 -12.72 -5.04
C ASN A 363 0.32 -13.18 -6.46
N ASN A 364 1.02 -12.78 -7.52
CA ASN A 364 0.70 -13.17 -8.90
C ASN A 364 1.32 -14.52 -9.26
N HIS A 365 2.48 -14.88 -8.70
CA HIS A 365 2.91 -16.28 -8.73
C HIS A 365 2.04 -17.21 -7.87
N THR A 366 1.13 -16.66 -7.04
CA THR A 366 0.09 -17.45 -6.36
C THR A 366 -1.32 -17.24 -6.94
N ALA A 367 -1.51 -16.35 -7.92
CA ALA A 367 -2.81 -16.01 -8.51
C ALA A 367 -3.02 -16.51 -9.95
N ASP A 368 -1.95 -16.87 -10.67
CA ASP A 368 -2.07 -17.84 -11.79
C ASP A 368 -2.52 -19.24 -11.32
N MET A 369 -2.76 -19.39 -10.01
CA MET A 369 -3.14 -20.62 -9.32
C MET A 369 -4.54 -20.57 -8.68
N ALA A 370 -5.38 -19.57 -8.98
CA ALA A 370 -6.71 -19.46 -8.38
C ALA A 370 -7.84 -19.28 -9.41
N SER A 371 -7.67 -19.82 -10.62
CA SER A 371 -8.83 -20.19 -11.42
C SER A 371 -9.45 -21.46 -10.83
N GLN A 372 -10.70 -21.29 -10.36
CA GLN A 372 -11.66 -22.29 -9.88
C GLN A 372 -11.62 -22.60 -8.37
N ASN A 373 -12.83 -22.68 -7.80
CA ASN A 373 -13.18 -22.95 -6.41
C ASN A 373 -12.13 -23.79 -5.66
N SER A 374 -11.67 -23.45 -4.47
CA SER A 374 -11.07 -24.46 -3.57
C SER A 374 -11.54 -24.21 -2.17
N ALA A 375 -12.42 -25.08 -1.65
CA ALA A 375 -12.58 -25.16 -0.22
C ALA A 375 -11.29 -25.76 0.37
N PRO A 376 -10.67 -25.14 1.40
CA PRO A 376 -9.54 -25.77 2.09
C PRO A 376 -10.03 -27.06 2.76
N VAL A 377 -9.36 -28.19 2.48
CA VAL A 377 -9.57 -29.45 3.20
C VAL A 377 -8.59 -29.48 4.37
N PHE A 378 -9.12 -29.48 5.59
CA PHE A 378 -8.34 -29.82 6.77
C PHE A 378 -8.45 -31.33 6.99
N LEU A 379 -7.34 -32.06 6.91
CA LEU A 379 -7.33 -33.49 7.20
C LEU A 379 -7.63 -33.72 8.70
N PRO A 380 -8.41 -34.76 9.06
CA PRO A 380 -8.53 -35.21 10.45
C PRO A 380 -7.15 -35.61 10.98
N SER A 381 -6.94 -35.40 12.28
CA SER A 381 -5.69 -35.63 13.01
C SER A 381 -5.09 -37.05 12.93
N GLY A 382 -5.77 -38.01 12.30
CA GLY A 382 -5.33 -39.40 12.17
C GLY A 382 -4.83 -39.84 10.79
N SER A 383 -4.93 -39.00 9.75
CA SER A 383 -4.68 -39.45 8.36
C SER A 383 -3.28 -39.12 7.81
N ALA A 384 -2.50 -38.31 8.53
CA ALA A 384 -1.08 -38.09 8.27
C ALA A 384 -0.39 -37.75 9.60
N GLN A 385 0.55 -38.58 10.05
CA GLN A 385 1.35 -38.33 11.25
C GLN A 385 2.38 -37.23 10.96
N GLY A 386 1.94 -35.97 10.97
CA GLY A 386 2.78 -34.89 10.43
C GLY A 386 2.36 -33.45 10.69
N LEU A 387 1.48 -33.16 11.65
CA LEU A 387 1.00 -31.80 11.86
C LEU A 387 2.06 -30.90 12.50
N ALA A 388 2.71 -30.14 11.63
CA ALA A 388 3.45 -28.96 12.00
C ALA A 388 2.96 -27.77 11.22
N ASN A 389 2.56 -26.76 11.98
CA ASN A 389 2.03 -25.48 11.55
C ASN A 389 2.54 -25.05 10.16
N TYR A 390 1.58 -24.93 9.22
CA TYR A 390 1.66 -24.63 7.79
C TYR A 390 1.80 -25.86 6.86
N PRO A 391 0.65 -26.51 6.55
CA PRO A 391 0.35 -26.74 5.15
C PRO A 391 -1.11 -26.42 4.81
N HIS A 392 -1.32 -25.63 3.75
CA HIS A 392 -2.63 -25.42 3.14
C HIS A 392 -2.67 -26.16 1.81
N ALA A 393 -3.15 -27.40 1.78
CA ALA A 393 -3.57 -28.01 0.52
C ALA A 393 -4.87 -27.35 0.07
N ARG A 394 -4.88 -26.73 -1.11
CA ARG A 394 -6.10 -26.19 -1.73
C ARG A 394 -6.43 -27.01 -2.96
N ILE A 395 -7.65 -27.54 -3.02
CA ILE A 395 -8.15 -28.40 -4.08
C ILE A 395 -9.08 -27.61 -4.98
N VAL A 396 -8.78 -27.57 -6.28
CA VAL A 396 -9.65 -26.94 -7.27
C VAL A 396 -10.57 -27.96 -7.96
N PRO A 397 -11.92 -27.91 -7.88
CA PRO A 397 -12.80 -28.78 -8.68
C PRO A 397 -12.79 -28.37 -10.16
N ALA A 398 -12.12 -29.18 -10.97
CA ALA A 398 -12.29 -29.30 -12.41
C ALA A 398 -12.31 -30.81 -12.77
N ARG A 399 -12.36 -31.16 -14.07
CA ARG A 399 -12.13 -32.55 -14.55
C ARG A 399 -10.71 -33.08 -14.24
N THR A 400 -9.84 -32.24 -13.69
CA THR A 400 -8.50 -32.49 -13.16
C THR A 400 -8.40 -31.75 -11.83
N GLN A 401 -7.85 -32.37 -10.80
CA GLN A 401 -7.76 -31.80 -9.46
C GLN A 401 -6.38 -31.17 -9.25
N THR A 402 -6.32 -29.84 -9.21
CA THR A 402 -5.08 -29.10 -8.91
C THR A 402 -4.93 -28.91 -7.41
N ILE A 403 -3.71 -29.16 -6.90
CA ILE A 403 -3.38 -29.17 -5.48
C ILE A 403 -2.16 -28.28 -5.24
N TYR A 404 -2.32 -27.30 -4.37
CA TYR A 404 -1.21 -26.43 -3.94
C TYR A 404 -0.67 -26.91 -2.61
N VAL A 405 0.60 -27.33 -2.56
CA VAL A 405 1.28 -27.77 -1.34
C VAL A 405 2.26 -26.68 -0.91
N SER A 406 1.98 -26.02 0.22
CA SER A 406 2.79 -24.92 0.73
C SER A 406 3.50 -25.30 2.04
N GLY A 407 4.81 -25.09 2.10
CA GLY A 407 5.58 -25.00 3.35
C GLY A 407 6.01 -26.32 3.96
N THR A 408 6.23 -27.35 3.14
CA THR A 408 6.56 -28.68 3.66
C THR A 408 8.02 -28.76 4.11
N SER A 409 8.24 -29.32 5.32
CA SER A 409 9.54 -29.46 5.97
C SER A 409 9.80 -30.91 6.41
N SER A 410 10.98 -31.21 6.98
CA SER A 410 11.36 -32.55 7.49
C SER A 410 10.70 -32.92 8.82
N ARG A 411 9.78 -32.09 9.30
CA ARG A 411 9.17 -32.22 10.61
C ARG A 411 8.09 -33.31 10.62
N ARG A 412 8.16 -34.21 11.61
CA ARG A 412 7.18 -35.28 11.85
C ARG A 412 6.03 -34.82 12.77
N GLY A 413 4.97 -35.62 12.81
CA GLY A 413 3.77 -35.34 13.60
C GLY A 413 3.94 -35.46 15.10
N ASP A 414 4.97 -36.17 15.54
CA ASP A 414 5.31 -36.35 16.96
C ASP A 414 6.12 -35.18 17.55
N GLY A 415 6.47 -34.17 16.74
CA GLY A 415 7.31 -33.08 17.22
C GLY A 415 8.81 -33.30 17.05
N THR A 416 9.25 -34.34 16.31
CA THR A 416 10.66 -34.61 15.98
C THR A 416 10.97 -34.42 14.49
N TRP A 417 12.17 -33.93 14.13
CA TRP A 417 12.53 -33.62 12.75
C TRP A 417 13.49 -34.68 12.20
N GLU A 418 13.25 -35.15 10.99
CA GLU A 418 14.20 -36.01 10.28
C GLU A 418 15.45 -35.22 9.89
N GLY A 419 16.61 -35.87 9.84
CA GLY A 419 17.87 -35.19 9.56
C GLY A 419 18.25 -34.18 10.64
N VAL A 420 17.83 -34.40 11.89
CA VAL A 420 18.24 -33.62 13.05
C VAL A 420 18.75 -34.56 14.13
N LYS A 421 20.05 -34.46 14.43
CA LYS A 421 20.68 -35.21 15.53
C LYS A 421 20.98 -34.27 16.67
N GLU A 422 20.22 -34.38 17.76
CA GLU A 422 20.44 -33.58 18.97
C GLU A 422 21.58 -34.17 19.81
N ASN A 423 22.47 -33.30 20.26
CA ASN A 423 23.56 -33.62 21.18
C ASN A 423 23.09 -33.41 22.63
N ALA A 424 23.75 -34.06 23.58
CA ALA A 424 23.41 -33.98 25.00
C ALA A 424 23.53 -32.56 25.59
N ASP A 425 24.26 -31.66 24.92
CA ASP A 425 24.45 -30.26 25.28
C ASP A 425 23.38 -29.31 24.71
N GLY A 426 22.38 -29.85 23.99
CA GLY A 426 21.30 -29.07 23.37
C GLY A 426 21.65 -28.47 22.01
N THR A 427 22.85 -28.72 21.48
CA THR A 427 23.18 -28.42 20.07
C THR A 427 22.62 -29.48 19.14
N PHE A 428 22.53 -29.19 17.84
CA PHE A 428 22.03 -30.14 16.86
C PHE A 428 22.85 -30.12 15.57
N GLN A 429 22.99 -31.29 14.96
CA GLN A 429 23.55 -31.47 13.62
C GLN A 429 22.40 -31.70 12.63
N LEU A 430 22.53 -31.11 11.45
CA LEU A 430 21.51 -31.14 10.41
C LEU A 430 22.04 -31.92 9.19
N ASP A 431 21.21 -32.77 8.61
CA ASP A 431 21.51 -33.55 7.42
C ASP A 431 20.53 -33.18 6.29
N VAL A 432 21.03 -32.52 5.24
CA VAL A 432 20.18 -32.07 4.13
C VAL A 432 19.59 -33.24 3.34
N ASN A 433 20.27 -34.38 3.24
CA ASN A 433 19.78 -35.53 2.49
C ASN A 433 18.59 -36.14 3.22
N GLU A 434 18.74 -36.39 4.52
CA GLU A 434 17.63 -36.91 5.34
C GLU A 434 16.45 -35.93 5.38
N GLN A 435 16.73 -34.62 5.50
CA GLN A 435 15.68 -33.61 5.49
C GLN A 435 14.96 -33.52 4.14
N THR A 436 15.70 -33.52 3.02
CA THR A 436 15.10 -33.45 1.68
C THR A 436 14.25 -34.69 1.40
N ALA A 437 14.76 -35.88 1.73
CA ALA A 437 14.01 -37.11 1.59
C ALA A 437 12.70 -37.09 2.40
N ALA A 438 12.73 -36.57 3.62
CA ALA A 438 11.55 -36.41 4.46
C ALA A 438 10.55 -35.40 3.88
N VAL A 439 11.00 -34.25 3.40
CA VAL A 439 10.13 -33.24 2.75
C VAL A 439 9.40 -33.84 1.55
N LEU A 440 10.09 -34.60 0.70
CA LEU A 440 9.49 -35.22 -0.49
C LEU A 440 8.45 -36.28 -0.11
N ARG A 441 8.72 -37.13 0.90
CA ARG A 441 7.72 -38.09 1.43
C ARG A 441 6.49 -37.39 2.01
N ASN A 442 6.70 -36.26 2.69
CA ASN A 442 5.60 -35.47 3.25
C ASN A 442 4.72 -34.86 2.14
N ILE A 443 5.32 -34.38 1.05
CA ILE A 443 4.58 -33.90 -0.13
C ILE A 443 3.73 -35.02 -0.74
N ASP A 444 4.32 -36.20 -0.95
CA ASP A 444 3.61 -37.37 -1.47
C ASP A 444 2.38 -37.71 -0.62
N THR A 445 2.57 -37.76 0.70
CA THR A 445 1.51 -38.03 1.68
C THR A 445 0.39 -36.99 1.61
N ILE A 446 0.74 -35.70 1.48
CA ILE A 446 -0.24 -34.61 1.38
C ILE A 446 -1.07 -34.75 0.09
N ILE A 447 -0.42 -35.02 -1.04
CA ILE A 447 -1.12 -35.17 -2.34
C ILE A 447 -2.03 -36.39 -2.31
N ASN A 448 -1.53 -37.52 -1.83
CA ASN A 448 -2.29 -38.75 -1.71
C ASN A 448 -3.52 -38.56 -0.83
N ALA A 449 -3.35 -37.96 0.35
CA ALA A 449 -4.46 -37.71 1.27
C ALA A 449 -5.47 -36.70 0.72
N ALA A 450 -5.01 -35.62 0.08
CA ALA A 450 -5.88 -34.59 -0.50
C ALA A 450 -6.74 -35.14 -1.66
N THR A 451 -6.25 -36.17 -2.36
CA THR A 451 -6.93 -36.80 -3.49
C THR A 451 -7.62 -38.10 -3.16
N ASN A 452 -7.73 -38.52 -1.89
CA ASN A 452 -8.24 -39.84 -1.52
C ASN A 452 -7.51 -41.00 -2.25
N GLY A 453 -6.21 -40.86 -2.50
CA GLY A 453 -5.37 -41.90 -3.08
C GLY A 453 -5.18 -41.85 -4.60
N TYR A 454 -5.82 -40.91 -5.31
CA TYR A 454 -5.69 -40.80 -6.78
C TYR A 454 -4.38 -40.15 -7.25
N GLY A 455 -3.73 -39.35 -6.40
CA GLY A 455 -2.48 -38.66 -6.72
C GLY A 455 -1.29 -39.07 -5.87
N SER A 456 -0.10 -38.68 -6.34
CA SER A 456 1.19 -38.89 -5.68
C SER A 456 2.17 -37.74 -5.99
N ILE A 457 3.38 -37.80 -5.44
CA ILE A 457 4.45 -36.87 -5.77
C ILE A 457 4.79 -36.83 -7.26
N ALA A 458 4.50 -37.90 -8.02
CA ALA A 458 4.70 -37.92 -9.47
C ALA A 458 3.82 -36.91 -10.21
N ASP A 459 2.72 -36.44 -9.61
CA ASP A 459 1.80 -35.47 -10.21
C ASP A 459 2.23 -34.02 -9.98
N VAL A 460 3.36 -33.78 -9.30
CA VAL A 460 3.93 -32.44 -9.14
C VAL A 460 4.40 -31.93 -10.50
N VAL A 461 3.94 -30.74 -10.88
CA VAL A 461 4.28 -30.07 -12.15
C VAL A 461 5.19 -28.87 -11.96
N ASP A 462 5.17 -28.24 -10.79
CA ASP A 462 5.99 -27.08 -10.44
C ASP A 462 6.41 -27.13 -8.97
N ALA A 463 7.66 -26.75 -8.68
CA ALA A 463 8.20 -26.70 -7.33
C ALA A 463 9.20 -25.55 -7.12
N THR A 464 9.13 -24.95 -5.93
CA THR A 464 10.14 -24.02 -5.41
C THR A 464 10.80 -24.63 -4.17
N VAL A 465 12.11 -24.81 -4.23
CA VAL A 465 12.96 -25.33 -3.14
C VAL A 465 13.68 -24.17 -2.47
N PHE A 466 13.51 -24.00 -1.16
CA PHE A 466 14.22 -23.02 -0.35
C PHE A 466 15.32 -23.73 0.44
N LEU A 467 16.57 -23.28 0.30
CA LEU A 467 17.74 -23.82 1.00
C LEU A 467 18.40 -22.75 1.86
N VAL A 468 18.81 -23.09 3.08
CA VAL A 468 19.49 -22.16 3.98
C VAL A 468 20.95 -21.89 3.56
N ASN A 469 21.62 -22.90 3.02
CA ASN A 469 22.99 -22.78 2.51
C ASN A 469 23.08 -23.46 1.14
N MET A 470 22.89 -22.70 0.08
CA MET A 470 22.86 -23.24 -1.28
C MET A 470 24.23 -23.80 -1.70
N LYS A 471 25.32 -23.22 -1.19
CA LYS A 471 26.67 -23.64 -1.57
C LYS A 471 26.96 -25.08 -1.12
N ASP A 472 26.62 -25.40 0.12
CA ASP A 472 27.02 -26.68 0.73
C ASP A 472 25.91 -27.74 0.61
N ASP A 473 24.64 -27.34 0.67
CA ASP A 473 23.52 -28.27 0.78
C ASP A 473 22.86 -28.64 -0.56
N TYR A 474 23.13 -27.88 -1.64
CA TYR A 474 22.47 -28.10 -2.94
C TYR A 474 22.75 -29.49 -3.52
N SER A 475 23.99 -29.98 -3.38
CA SER A 475 24.37 -31.29 -3.93
C SER A 475 23.57 -32.44 -3.30
N GLY A 476 23.42 -32.41 -1.97
CA GLY A 476 22.66 -33.38 -1.20
C GLY A 476 21.16 -33.31 -1.48
N MET A 477 20.59 -32.10 -1.46
CA MET A 477 19.19 -31.88 -1.85
C MET A 477 18.92 -32.39 -3.27
N ASN A 478 19.79 -32.05 -4.23
CA ASN A 478 19.60 -32.43 -5.62
C ASN A 478 19.75 -33.95 -5.83
N ALA A 479 20.59 -34.62 -5.04
CA ALA A 479 20.70 -36.09 -5.08
C ALA A 479 19.38 -36.76 -4.67
N GLU A 480 18.76 -36.32 -3.57
CA GLU A 480 17.46 -36.84 -3.13
C GLU A 480 16.33 -36.50 -4.11
N TRP A 481 16.33 -35.28 -4.66
CA TRP A 481 15.40 -34.88 -5.70
C TRP A 481 15.43 -35.82 -6.91
N ASN A 482 16.63 -36.15 -7.39
CA ASN A 482 16.80 -37.01 -8.57
C ASN A 482 16.45 -38.49 -8.29
N LYS A 483 16.29 -38.91 -7.04
CA LYS A 483 15.73 -40.24 -6.73
C LYS A 483 14.24 -40.31 -7.06
N VAL A 484 13.53 -39.20 -6.88
CA VAL A 484 12.09 -39.10 -7.21
C VAL A 484 11.89 -38.86 -8.71
N TRP A 485 12.70 -37.99 -9.30
CA TRP A 485 12.67 -37.71 -10.74
C TRP A 485 14.03 -37.95 -11.39
N PRO A 486 14.37 -39.22 -11.70
CA PRO A 486 15.67 -39.56 -12.30
C PRO A 486 15.80 -39.07 -13.75
N ASP A 487 14.66 -38.93 -14.45
CA ASP A 487 14.60 -38.38 -15.80
C ASP A 487 14.14 -36.92 -15.76
N ARG A 488 15.00 -36.01 -16.25
CA ARG A 488 14.72 -34.58 -16.30
C ARG A 488 13.56 -34.23 -17.22
N ALA A 489 13.26 -35.05 -18.23
CA ALA A 489 12.12 -34.79 -19.12
C ALA A 489 10.77 -34.94 -18.42
N ASN A 490 10.74 -35.73 -17.34
CA ASN A 490 9.55 -36.03 -16.54
C ASN A 490 9.60 -35.37 -15.15
N ALA A 491 10.63 -34.57 -14.87
CA ALA A 491 10.76 -33.82 -13.62
C ALA A 491 9.91 -32.54 -13.67
N PRO A 492 9.34 -32.08 -12.54
CA PRO A 492 8.63 -30.82 -12.49
C PRO A 492 9.56 -29.65 -12.78
N ALA A 493 8.97 -28.54 -13.23
CA ALA A 493 9.67 -27.27 -13.24
C ALA A 493 10.15 -26.96 -11.81
N ARG A 494 11.45 -26.73 -11.64
CA ARG A 494 12.04 -26.52 -10.31
C ARG A 494 12.86 -25.24 -10.26
N THR A 495 12.48 -24.35 -9.36
CA THR A 495 13.30 -23.21 -8.94
C THR A 495 13.93 -23.50 -7.58
N THR A 496 15.23 -23.27 -7.42
CA THR A 496 15.91 -23.41 -6.12
C THR A 496 16.43 -22.04 -5.67
N VAL A 497 16.08 -21.62 -4.46
CA VAL A 497 16.35 -20.29 -3.91
C VAL A 497 17.10 -20.42 -2.60
N GLU A 498 18.18 -19.67 -2.45
CA GLU A 498 18.88 -19.55 -1.16
C GLU A 498 18.13 -18.56 -0.25
N VAL A 499 17.95 -18.91 1.01
CA VAL A 499 17.29 -18.07 2.01
C VAL A 499 18.16 -17.90 3.24
N ARG A 500 18.09 -16.70 3.85
CA ARG A 500 18.90 -16.39 5.05
C ARG A 500 18.57 -17.29 6.26
N ALA A 501 17.31 -17.72 6.36
CA ALA A 501 16.83 -18.63 7.40
C ALA A 501 15.46 -19.20 7.00
N LEU A 502 15.16 -20.40 7.48
CA LEU A 502 13.83 -20.99 7.44
C LEU A 502 13.08 -20.73 8.77
N PRO A 503 11.75 -20.95 8.84
CA PRO A 503 10.93 -20.64 10.02
C PRO A 503 11.36 -21.31 11.33
N ASN A 504 12.20 -22.36 11.25
CA ASN A 504 12.80 -23.01 12.40
C ASN A 504 14.30 -23.27 12.11
N PRO A 505 15.21 -23.00 13.07
CA PRO A 505 16.65 -23.18 12.85
C PRO A 505 17.09 -24.63 12.65
N ARG A 506 16.20 -25.61 12.91
CA ARG A 506 16.45 -27.03 12.66
C ARG A 506 16.17 -27.46 11.20
N LEU A 507 15.80 -26.53 10.33
CA LEU A 507 15.47 -26.80 8.93
C LEU A 507 16.55 -26.27 8.00
N LEU A 508 17.01 -27.11 7.08
CA LEU A 508 17.90 -26.76 5.98
C LEU A 508 17.14 -26.55 4.65
N VAL A 509 15.99 -27.22 4.50
CA VAL A 509 15.22 -27.25 3.27
C VAL A 509 13.71 -27.15 3.52
N GLU A 510 13.03 -26.33 2.71
CA GLU A 510 11.56 -26.26 2.62
C GLU A 510 11.17 -26.34 1.13
N ILE A 511 10.11 -27.09 0.80
CA ILE A 511 9.62 -27.18 -0.58
C ILE A 511 8.15 -26.75 -0.64
N LYS A 512 7.85 -25.91 -1.64
CA LYS A 512 6.49 -25.55 -2.06
C LYS A 512 6.27 -26.11 -3.46
N CYS A 513 5.11 -26.67 -3.74
CA CYS A 513 4.86 -27.25 -5.05
C CYS A 513 3.38 -27.24 -5.45
N THR A 514 3.13 -27.45 -6.73
CA THR A 514 1.81 -27.65 -7.33
C THR A 514 1.73 -29.01 -7.97
N ALA A 515 0.68 -29.76 -7.64
CA ALA A 515 0.37 -31.03 -8.28
C ALA A 515 -0.92 -30.93 -9.09
N VAL A 516 -0.98 -31.65 -10.22
CA VAL A 516 -2.15 -31.72 -11.10
C VAL A 516 -2.52 -33.18 -11.28
N VAL A 517 -3.53 -33.63 -10.54
CA VAL A 517 -3.97 -35.03 -10.51
C VAL A 517 -5.17 -35.20 -11.42
N LYS A 518 -5.13 -36.18 -12.33
CA LYS A 518 -6.32 -36.58 -13.09
C LYS A 518 -7.16 -37.49 -12.21
N VAL A 519 -8.37 -37.06 -11.85
CA VAL A 519 -9.31 -37.80 -10.97
C VAL A 519 -10.39 -38.45 -11.81
#